data_AF-A0A9N8WIG0-F1
#
_entry.id   AF-A0A9N8WIG0-F1
#
_cell.length_a   1.000
_cell.length_b   1.000
_cell.length_c   1.000
_cell.angle_alpha   90.00
_cell.angle_beta   90.00
_cell.angle_gamma   90.00
#
_symmetry.space_group_name_H-M   'P 1'
#
loop_
_entity.id
_entity.type
_entity.pdbx_description
1 polymer ?
#
loop_
_entity_poly.entity_id
_entity_poly.type
_entity_poly.pdbx_seq_one_letter_code
_entity_poly.pdbx_strand_id
1 'polypeptide(L)'
;MYKKITLILWLLATVIPFVTLAQNTCEETFQATECSVCQKTIHDDGALSYFTGVTPSTQCPTNIHFGNVIFEEYSKAGYEVSAFNLSTFDLEPFKSAVDKYCALEYTCDPSEVEQTLEKLKTDCATELSAPLDLSADPKTLDVNSLMAYGTFLAYYGGIPAHEAVCLKNDEGESCLIEIFTNVVEFAKKETNGDINAAISLDGKTLYLPDGSTKEIPKDLNCGECWTKIANIYLTYIEAHPMDEQLETNIFGGPGQMKEELSAACEDSTEDEGVDVVEMKIEKRGSGGSTRKNGRMLQRSLLSAIW
;
A
#
# COMPACT_ATOMS: atom_id res chain seq x y z
N MET A 1 -8.64 21.20 -20.60
CA MET A 1 -8.46 21.37 -19.14
C MET A 1 -8.85 20.05 -18.51
N TYR A 2 -7.96 19.06 -18.59
CA TYR A 2 -8.20 17.70 -18.12
C TYR A 2 -6.97 17.29 -17.32
N LYS A 3 -7.03 17.59 -16.02
CA LYS A 3 -6.11 17.08 -15.02
C LYS A 3 -6.93 16.12 -14.19
N LYS A 4 -6.33 14.98 -13.85
CA LYS A 4 -6.66 14.04 -12.76
C LYS A 4 -6.51 12.60 -13.23
N ILE A 5 -6.22 11.73 -12.27
CA ILE A 5 -5.94 10.30 -12.34
C ILE A 5 -4.46 9.96 -12.20
N THR A 6 -4.30 8.92 -11.37
CA THR A 6 -3.16 8.05 -11.06
C THR A 6 -2.65 8.22 -9.63
N LEU A 7 -3.47 7.86 -8.63
CA LEU A 7 -3.07 7.53 -7.24
C LEU A 7 -2.43 6.14 -7.10
N ILE A 8 -1.99 5.58 -8.21
CA ILE A 8 -2.16 4.14 -8.45
C ILE A 8 -0.89 3.36 -8.06
N LEU A 9 0.27 4.00 -8.11
CA LEU A 9 1.46 3.43 -7.48
C LEU A 9 1.46 3.65 -5.98
N TRP A 10 0.74 4.62 -5.42
CA TRP A 10 0.81 4.95 -3.99
C TRP A 10 0.37 3.81 -3.04
N LEU A 11 -0.66 3.05 -3.43
CA LEU A 11 -1.12 1.88 -2.65
C LEU A 11 -0.06 0.75 -2.62
N LEU A 12 0.89 0.78 -3.56
CA LEU A 12 1.98 -0.17 -3.73
C LEU A 12 3.37 0.44 -3.48
N ALA A 13 3.49 1.76 -3.45
CA ALA A 13 4.70 2.56 -3.24
C ALA A 13 4.80 3.05 -1.80
N THR A 14 3.89 2.63 -0.92
CA THR A 14 4.15 2.63 0.53
C THR A 14 5.08 1.48 0.96
N VAL A 15 5.46 0.61 0.01
CA VAL A 15 6.55 -0.38 0.10
C VAL A 15 7.93 0.29 0.04
N ILE A 16 7.99 1.62 -0.08
CA ILE A 16 9.22 2.40 0.11
C ILE A 16 9.84 1.97 1.44
N PRO A 17 11.09 1.44 1.43
CA PRO A 17 11.75 1.04 2.66
C PRO A 17 11.99 2.27 3.53
N PHE A 18 11.11 2.46 4.50
CA PHE A 18 11.37 3.20 5.74
C PHE A 18 12.62 2.66 6.49
N VAL A 19 13.21 1.57 6.01
CA VAL A 19 14.39 0.85 6.54
C VAL A 19 15.60 1.76 6.75
N THR A 20 15.86 2.74 5.89
CA THR A 20 17.05 3.60 6.09
C THR A 20 16.89 4.56 7.28
N LEU A 21 15.65 4.77 7.73
CA LEU A 21 15.34 5.59 8.89
C LEU A 21 15.13 4.77 10.16
N ALA A 22 14.93 3.45 10.06
CA ALA A 22 14.70 2.61 11.22
C ALA A 22 15.99 2.42 12.05
N GLN A 23 16.16 3.33 12.99
CA GLN A 23 17.20 3.26 14.01
C GLN A 23 16.58 2.74 15.31
N ASN A 24 17.40 2.32 16.27
CA ASN A 24 16.90 1.69 17.50
C ASN A 24 16.08 2.66 18.37
N THR A 25 16.17 3.96 18.11
CA THR A 25 15.47 4.99 18.86
C THR A 25 14.69 5.92 17.93
N CYS A 26 13.64 6.52 18.49
CA CYS A 26 12.86 7.53 17.81
C CYS A 26 13.72 8.74 17.40
N GLU A 27 14.58 9.22 18.30
CA GLU A 27 15.46 10.37 18.07
C GLU A 27 16.40 10.15 16.88
N GLU A 28 16.98 8.96 16.76
CA GLU A 28 17.84 8.61 15.63
C GLU A 28 17.03 8.52 14.32
N THR A 29 15.81 7.97 14.39
CA THR A 29 14.93 7.84 13.21
C THR A 29 14.54 9.20 12.65
N PHE A 30 14.14 10.12 13.52
CA PHE A 30 13.69 11.46 13.12
C PHE A 30 14.79 12.53 13.15
N GLN A 31 16.04 12.13 13.44
CA GLN A 31 17.18 13.04 13.64
C GLN A 31 16.86 14.19 14.60
N ALA A 32 16.10 13.88 15.64
CA ALA A 32 15.61 14.83 16.63
C ALA A 32 16.43 14.76 17.92
N THR A 33 16.44 15.87 18.68
CA THR A 33 17.02 15.86 20.04
C THR A 33 16.10 15.22 21.06
N GLU A 34 14.79 15.38 20.86
CA GLU A 34 13.73 14.72 21.61
C GLU A 34 12.56 14.49 20.65
N CYS A 35 11.99 13.29 20.66
CA CYS A 35 10.84 13.01 19.83
C CYS A 35 9.52 13.65 20.34
N SER A 36 8.76 14.21 19.41
CA SER A 36 7.39 14.66 19.61
C SER A 36 6.44 13.49 19.93
N VAL A 37 5.22 13.80 20.37
CA VAL A 37 4.18 12.79 20.61
C VAL A 37 3.83 12.03 19.33
N CYS A 38 3.72 12.74 18.20
CA CYS A 38 3.50 12.11 16.90
C CYS A 38 4.64 11.17 16.51
N GLN A 39 5.89 11.63 16.62
CA GLN A 39 7.08 10.84 16.25
C GLN A 39 7.18 9.56 17.09
N LYS A 40 6.91 9.64 18.40
CA LYS A 40 6.85 8.47 19.29
C LYS A 40 5.74 7.51 18.87
N THR A 41 4.56 8.02 18.55
CA THR A 41 3.43 7.18 18.09
C THR A 41 3.77 6.46 16.78
N ILE A 42 4.38 7.15 15.81
CA ILE A 42 4.82 6.54 14.55
C ILE A 42 5.93 5.49 14.80
N HIS A 43 6.84 5.77 15.73
CA HIS A 43 7.94 4.87 16.07
C HIS A 43 7.46 3.60 16.79
N ASP A 44 6.65 3.76 17.84
CA ASP A 44 6.28 2.71 18.79
C ASP A 44 5.09 1.89 18.29
N ASP A 45 4.05 2.55 17.79
CA ASP A 45 2.80 1.91 17.36
C ASP A 45 2.64 1.90 15.85
N GLY A 46 3.45 2.67 15.14
CA GLY A 46 3.35 2.87 13.72
C GLY A 46 4.25 1.94 12.91
N ALA A 47 4.44 2.39 11.67
CA ALA A 47 5.15 1.71 10.60
C ALA A 47 6.58 1.26 10.94
N LEU A 48 7.23 1.99 11.83
CA LEU A 48 8.66 1.85 12.08
C LEU A 48 9.00 0.70 13.03
N SER A 49 8.05 0.31 13.90
CA SER A 49 8.22 -0.82 14.84
C SER A 49 8.66 -2.11 14.14
N TYR A 50 8.16 -2.35 12.93
CA TYR A 50 8.51 -3.48 12.07
C TYR A 50 9.99 -3.55 11.70
N PHE A 51 10.68 -2.41 11.68
CA PHE A 51 12.08 -2.32 11.28
C PHE A 51 13.03 -2.24 12.48
N THR A 52 12.52 -1.97 13.69
CA THR A 52 13.31 -1.94 14.94
C THR A 52 13.37 -3.30 15.65
N GLY A 53 12.89 -4.37 15.00
CA GLY A 53 12.89 -5.73 15.52
C GLY A 53 11.78 -6.00 16.56
N VAL A 54 10.88 -5.04 16.76
CA VAL A 54 9.64 -5.27 17.51
C VAL A 54 8.66 -5.91 16.54
N THR A 55 8.38 -7.21 16.70
CA THR A 55 7.31 -7.86 15.94
C THR A 55 5.97 -7.34 16.46
N PRO A 56 5.22 -6.56 15.68
CA PRO A 56 3.92 -6.08 16.11
C PRO A 56 2.98 -7.26 16.19
N SER A 57 1.98 -7.17 17.06
CA SER A 57 1.00 -8.24 17.25
C SER A 57 0.11 -8.50 16.03
N THR A 58 0.24 -7.68 14.98
CA THR A 58 -0.72 -7.57 13.86
C THR A 58 0.02 -7.46 12.53
N GLN A 59 -0.62 -7.93 11.45
CA GLN A 59 -0.18 -7.75 10.07
C GLN A 59 -0.99 -6.68 9.32
N CYS A 60 -1.70 -5.84 10.06
CA CYS A 60 -2.64 -4.89 9.48
C CYS A 60 -2.03 -3.86 8.54
N PRO A 61 -0.83 -3.28 8.79
CA PRO A 61 -0.20 -2.41 7.82
C PRO A 61 0.51 -3.23 6.72
N THR A 62 -0.26 -3.98 5.93
CA THR A 62 0.22 -4.88 4.86
C THR A 62 1.36 -4.29 4.03
N ASN A 63 1.24 -3.03 3.65
CA ASN A 63 2.22 -2.39 2.75
C ASN A 63 3.63 -2.37 3.36
N ILE A 64 3.72 -2.37 4.69
CA ILE A 64 4.98 -2.38 5.44
C ILE A 64 5.55 -3.78 5.53
N HIS A 65 4.73 -4.78 5.85
CA HIS A 65 5.18 -6.18 5.83
C HIS A 65 5.62 -6.59 4.44
N PHE A 66 4.84 -6.23 3.43
CA PHE A 66 5.19 -6.49 2.06
C PHE A 66 6.46 -5.72 1.65
N GLY A 67 6.59 -4.46 2.08
CA GLY A 67 7.83 -3.66 2.05
C GLY A 67 9.05 -4.40 2.58
N ASN A 68 8.94 -4.98 3.77
CA ASN A 68 10.01 -5.76 4.39
C ASN A 68 10.37 -6.99 3.57
N VAL A 69 9.38 -7.75 3.10
CA VAL A 69 9.64 -8.93 2.27
C VAL A 69 10.34 -8.52 0.97
N ILE A 70 9.92 -7.43 0.33
CA ILE A 70 10.59 -6.88 -0.85
C ILE A 70 12.04 -6.51 -0.53
N PHE A 71 12.26 -5.72 0.52
CA PHE A 71 13.61 -5.33 0.91
C PHE A 71 14.53 -6.53 1.16
N GLU A 72 14.04 -7.55 1.87
CA GLU A 72 14.80 -8.78 2.11
C GLU A 72 15.19 -9.48 0.81
N GLU A 73 14.26 -9.64 -0.13
CA GLU A 73 14.51 -10.35 -1.38
C GLU A 73 15.47 -9.56 -2.29
N TYR A 74 15.33 -8.23 -2.38
CA TYR A 74 16.27 -7.39 -3.12
C TYR A 74 17.67 -7.37 -2.49
N SER A 75 17.75 -7.30 -1.16
CA SER A 75 19.02 -7.36 -0.43
C SER A 75 19.73 -8.70 -0.63
N LYS A 76 18.99 -9.82 -0.61
CA LYS A 76 19.52 -11.16 -0.92
C LYS A 76 20.06 -11.26 -2.35
N ALA A 77 19.42 -10.57 -3.29
CA ALA A 77 19.88 -10.48 -4.67
C ALA A 77 21.09 -9.55 -4.86
N GLY A 78 21.53 -8.84 -3.81
CA GLY A 78 22.70 -7.96 -3.84
C GLY A 78 22.42 -6.56 -4.37
N TYR A 79 21.14 -6.15 -4.41
CA TYR A 79 20.75 -4.79 -4.79
C TYR A 79 20.78 -3.85 -3.59
N GLU A 80 21.28 -2.63 -3.80
CA GLU A 80 21.12 -1.54 -2.85
C GLU A 80 19.70 -0.98 -2.98
N VAL A 81 18.90 -1.14 -1.93
CA VAL A 81 17.50 -0.69 -1.95
C VAL A 81 17.43 0.74 -1.44
N SER A 82 16.91 1.63 -2.28
CA SER A 82 16.65 3.03 -1.93
C SER A 82 15.15 3.24 -1.74
N ALA A 83 14.82 4.15 -0.83
CA ALA A 83 13.45 4.56 -0.57
C ALA A 83 12.78 5.28 -1.76
N PHE A 84 13.55 5.93 -2.63
CA PHE A 84 12.96 6.84 -3.63
C PHE A 84 13.47 6.63 -5.05
N ASN A 85 14.47 5.77 -5.24
CA ASN A 85 15.02 5.46 -6.55
C ASN A 85 14.68 4.02 -6.93
N LEU A 86 14.60 3.74 -8.22
CA LEU A 86 14.60 2.38 -8.71
C LEU A 86 15.95 1.73 -8.34
N SER A 87 15.95 0.65 -7.57
CA SER A 87 17.18 -0.08 -7.22
C SER A 87 17.70 -0.94 -8.38
N THR A 88 16.78 -1.40 -9.23
CA THR A 88 17.04 -2.19 -10.43
C THR A 88 15.77 -2.27 -11.28
N PHE A 89 15.92 -2.66 -12.55
CA PHE A 89 14.79 -3.07 -13.42
C PHE A 89 14.56 -4.58 -13.41
N ASP A 90 15.34 -5.33 -12.63
CA ASP A 90 15.10 -6.76 -12.39
C ASP A 90 13.91 -6.94 -11.44
N LEU A 91 12.91 -7.67 -11.91
CA LEU A 91 11.68 -7.94 -11.18
C LEU A 91 11.69 -9.29 -10.47
N GLU A 92 12.68 -10.16 -10.69
CA GLU A 92 12.71 -11.48 -10.04
C GLU A 92 12.68 -11.39 -8.50
N PRO A 93 13.40 -10.46 -7.83
CA PRO A 93 13.26 -10.28 -6.39
C PRO A 93 11.86 -9.83 -5.97
N PHE A 94 11.20 -8.99 -6.77
CA PHE A 94 9.82 -8.55 -6.51
C PHE A 94 8.83 -9.71 -6.63
N LYS A 95 8.98 -10.56 -7.67
CA LYS A 95 8.15 -11.76 -7.83
C LYS A 95 8.32 -12.73 -6.65
N SER A 96 9.57 -12.98 -6.25
CA SER A 96 9.90 -13.77 -5.06
C SER A 96 9.23 -13.21 -3.80
N ALA A 97 9.23 -11.88 -3.66
CA ALA A 97 8.61 -11.22 -2.52
C ALA A 97 7.09 -11.35 -2.50
N VAL A 98 6.42 -11.23 -3.65
CA VAL A 98 4.97 -11.46 -3.76
C VAL A 98 4.62 -12.90 -3.36
N ASP A 99 5.31 -13.89 -3.92
CA ASP A 99 5.05 -15.30 -3.61
C ASP A 99 5.27 -15.60 -2.12
N LYS A 100 6.36 -15.09 -1.56
CA LYS A 100 6.69 -15.27 -0.15
C LYS A 100 5.69 -14.59 0.77
N TYR A 101 5.29 -13.36 0.47
CA TYR A 101 4.30 -12.62 1.26
C TYR A 101 2.94 -13.32 1.23
N CYS A 102 2.48 -13.75 0.06
CA CYS A 102 1.19 -14.41 -0.09
C CYS A 102 1.14 -15.85 0.44
N ALA A 103 2.30 -16.42 0.79
CA ALA A 103 2.38 -17.68 1.53
C ALA A 103 2.29 -17.51 3.06
N LEU A 104 2.37 -16.27 3.58
CA LEU A 104 2.23 -16.00 5.01
C LEU A 104 0.76 -16.09 5.43
N GLU A 105 0.53 -16.57 6.66
CA GLU A 105 -0.79 -16.47 7.27
C GLU A 105 -1.10 -15.01 7.58
N TYR A 106 -2.19 -14.49 7.01
CA TYR A 106 -2.63 -13.12 7.24
C TYR A 106 -3.42 -12.99 8.54
N THR A 107 -2.90 -12.18 9.46
CA THR A 107 -3.55 -11.90 10.74
C THR A 107 -3.70 -10.40 10.93
N CYS A 108 -4.91 -9.88 10.77
CA CYS A 108 -5.23 -8.49 11.10
C CYS A 108 -6.57 -8.42 11.85
N ASP A 109 -6.57 -7.75 12.99
CA ASP A 109 -7.79 -7.37 13.72
C ASP A 109 -8.19 -5.95 13.31
N PRO A 110 -9.34 -5.76 12.61
CA PRO A 110 -9.81 -4.42 12.24
C PRO A 110 -9.97 -3.46 13.43
N SER A 111 -10.26 -3.97 14.63
CA SER A 111 -10.43 -3.12 15.82
C SER A 111 -9.12 -2.53 16.32
N GLU A 112 -7.98 -3.21 16.10
CA GLU A 112 -6.65 -2.68 16.38
C GLU A 112 -6.26 -1.59 15.37
N VAL A 113 -6.67 -1.75 14.11
CA VAL A 113 -6.50 -0.73 13.07
C VAL A 113 -7.25 0.54 13.44
N GLU A 114 -8.54 0.43 13.80
CA GLU A 114 -9.34 1.58 14.20
C GLU A 114 -8.71 2.34 15.38
N GLN A 115 -8.27 1.61 16.42
CA GLN A 115 -7.60 2.22 17.57
C GLN A 115 -6.30 2.94 17.17
N THR A 116 -5.51 2.34 16.29
CA THR A 116 -4.25 2.94 15.82
C THR A 116 -4.52 4.18 14.97
N LEU A 117 -5.50 4.15 14.07
CA LEU A 117 -5.88 5.29 13.24
C LEU A 117 -6.39 6.47 14.09
N GLU A 118 -7.22 6.22 15.10
CA GLU A 118 -7.69 7.27 16.01
C GLU A 118 -6.57 7.86 16.87
N LYS A 119 -5.63 7.01 17.31
CA LYS A 119 -4.43 7.48 18.01
C LYS A 119 -3.57 8.36 17.10
N LEU A 120 -3.30 7.95 15.86
CA LEU A 120 -2.55 8.74 14.88
C LEU A 120 -3.23 10.08 14.59
N LYS A 121 -4.55 10.12 14.38
CA LYS A 121 -5.30 11.37 14.18
C LYS A 121 -5.15 12.34 15.35
N THR A 122 -5.06 11.82 16.57
CA THR A 122 -4.93 12.62 17.79
C THR A 122 -3.49 13.09 18.00
N ASP A 123 -2.56 12.16 17.98
CA ASP A 123 -1.16 12.39 18.35
C ASP A 123 -0.36 13.10 17.24
N CYS A 124 -0.79 12.94 15.97
CA CYS A 124 -0.21 13.58 14.78
C CYS A 124 -1.12 14.64 14.16
N ALA A 125 -2.04 15.23 14.93
CA ALA A 125 -3.01 16.20 14.41
C ALA A 125 -2.34 17.39 13.69
N THR A 126 -1.15 17.81 14.11
CA THR A 126 -0.43 18.93 13.49
C THR A 126 0.12 18.53 12.12
N GLU A 127 0.81 17.40 12.05
CA GLU A 127 1.41 16.84 10.85
C GLU A 127 0.35 16.46 9.80
N LEU A 128 -0.81 15.96 10.25
CA LEU A 128 -1.95 15.59 9.40
C LEU A 128 -2.87 16.78 9.04
N SER A 129 -2.58 17.99 9.53
CA SER A 129 -3.42 19.17 9.25
C SER A 129 -3.08 19.88 7.94
N ALA A 130 -1.85 19.73 7.46
CA ALA A 130 -1.37 20.40 6.26
C ALA A 130 -1.51 19.48 5.03
N PRO A 131 -1.89 20.01 3.85
CA PRO A 131 -1.91 19.23 2.62
C PRO A 131 -0.53 18.63 2.29
N LEU A 132 -0.52 17.37 1.86
CA LEU A 132 0.66 16.69 1.36
C LEU A 132 0.65 16.69 -0.17
N ASP A 133 1.63 17.34 -0.79
CA ASP A 133 1.78 17.28 -2.25
C ASP A 133 2.45 15.96 -2.66
N LEU A 134 1.63 14.92 -2.86
CA LEU A 134 2.09 13.60 -3.32
C LEU A 134 2.73 13.63 -4.72
N SER A 135 2.53 14.71 -5.48
CA SER A 135 3.10 14.91 -6.81
C SER A 135 4.45 15.62 -6.77
N ALA A 136 4.93 16.06 -5.61
CA ALA A 136 6.24 16.65 -5.44
C ALA A 136 7.36 15.59 -5.53
N ASP A 137 8.59 16.04 -5.75
CA ASP A 137 9.76 15.16 -5.66
C ASP A 137 9.80 14.61 -4.22
N PRO A 138 9.72 13.27 -4.03
CA PRO A 138 9.68 12.66 -2.71
C PRO A 138 10.84 13.09 -1.81
N LYS A 139 12.00 13.47 -2.40
CA LYS A 139 13.19 13.94 -1.67
C LYS A 139 13.02 15.32 -1.03
N THR A 140 11.98 16.06 -1.40
CA THR A 140 11.73 17.44 -0.94
C THR A 140 10.63 17.54 0.11
N LEU A 141 9.96 16.43 0.41
CA LEU A 141 8.86 16.39 1.36
C LEU A 141 9.34 16.52 2.80
N ASP A 142 8.54 17.20 3.64
CA ASP A 142 8.77 17.23 5.09
C ASP A 142 8.65 15.81 5.66
N VAL A 143 9.73 15.33 6.27
CA VAL A 143 9.81 13.96 6.75
C VAL A 143 8.76 13.68 7.83
N ASN A 144 8.43 14.62 8.72
CA ASN A 144 7.46 14.38 9.78
C ASN A 144 6.05 14.18 9.21
N SER A 145 5.65 15.07 8.30
CA SER A 145 4.37 14.99 7.59
C SER A 145 4.31 13.71 6.75
N LEU A 146 5.36 13.42 5.99
CA LEU A 146 5.45 12.20 5.17
C LEU A 146 5.31 10.93 6.02
N MET A 147 5.99 10.87 7.16
CA MET A 147 5.92 9.73 8.08
C MET A 147 4.54 9.58 8.73
N ALA A 148 3.91 10.69 9.13
CA ALA A 148 2.57 10.69 9.71
C ALA A 148 1.52 10.20 8.70
N TYR A 149 1.51 10.79 7.50
CA TYR A 149 0.64 10.34 6.43
C TYR A 149 0.95 8.90 6.04
N GLY A 150 2.20 8.56 5.75
CA GLY A 150 2.60 7.21 5.35
C GLY A 150 2.16 6.14 6.35
N THR A 151 2.30 6.41 7.65
CA THR A 151 1.84 5.49 8.69
C THR A 151 0.32 5.39 8.72
N PHE A 152 -0.40 6.51 8.70
CA PHE A 152 -1.86 6.51 8.65
C PHE A 152 -2.39 5.69 7.48
N LEU A 153 -1.77 5.86 6.31
CA LEU A 153 -2.18 5.24 5.06
C LEU A 153 -1.82 3.76 5.00
N ALA A 154 -0.68 3.37 5.58
CA ALA A 154 -0.32 1.96 5.74
C ALA A 154 -1.37 1.20 6.55
N TYR A 155 -1.89 1.79 7.64
CA TYR A 155 -2.97 1.18 8.43
C TYR A 155 -4.31 1.24 7.71
N TYR A 156 -4.69 2.40 7.15
CA TYR A 156 -5.98 2.56 6.46
C TYR A 156 -6.10 1.67 5.22
N GLY A 157 -5.08 1.66 4.37
CA GLY A 157 -5.04 0.89 3.12
C GLY A 157 -4.53 -0.54 3.28
N GLY A 158 -4.01 -0.92 4.45
CA GLY A 158 -3.35 -2.21 4.64
C GLY A 158 -4.29 -3.41 4.57
N ILE A 159 -5.53 -3.28 5.06
CA ILE A 159 -6.54 -4.35 4.96
C ILE A 159 -6.84 -4.71 3.49
N PRO A 160 -7.30 -3.78 2.64
CA PRO A 160 -7.54 -4.10 1.22
C PRO A 160 -6.26 -4.43 0.46
N ALA A 161 -5.10 -3.93 0.90
CA ALA A 161 -3.83 -4.22 0.25
C ALA A 161 -3.43 -5.70 0.31
N HIS A 162 -3.75 -6.44 1.37
CA HIS A 162 -3.42 -7.87 1.42
C HIS A 162 -4.11 -8.63 0.29
N GLU A 163 -5.41 -8.39 0.11
CA GLU A 163 -6.19 -8.99 -0.97
C GLU A 163 -5.66 -8.55 -2.34
N ALA A 164 -5.33 -7.27 -2.50
CA ALA A 164 -4.80 -6.73 -3.75
C ALA A 164 -3.42 -7.31 -4.14
N VAL A 165 -2.49 -7.43 -3.19
CA VAL A 165 -1.14 -7.97 -3.41
C VAL A 165 -1.21 -9.43 -3.84
N CYS A 166 -2.09 -10.21 -3.22
CA CYS A 166 -2.23 -11.64 -3.47
C CYS A 166 -3.26 -11.99 -4.55
N LEU A 167 -3.85 -10.97 -5.18
CA LEU A 167 -4.80 -11.15 -6.26
C LEU A 167 -4.12 -11.78 -7.48
N LYS A 168 -4.80 -12.77 -8.05
CA LYS A 168 -4.41 -13.41 -9.31
C LYS A 168 -5.45 -13.16 -10.40
N ASN A 169 -4.98 -13.09 -11.65
CA ASN A 169 -5.85 -13.10 -12.81
C ASN A 169 -6.42 -14.50 -13.07
N ASP A 170 -7.27 -14.62 -14.09
CA ASP A 170 -7.93 -15.88 -14.43
C ASP A 170 -6.95 -16.96 -14.94
N GLU A 171 -5.74 -16.56 -15.34
CA GLU A 171 -4.63 -17.45 -15.72
C GLU A 171 -3.77 -17.89 -14.52
N GLY A 172 -4.02 -17.33 -13.33
CA GLY A 172 -3.31 -17.64 -12.10
C GLY A 172 -2.02 -16.84 -11.88
N GLU A 173 -1.76 -15.84 -12.73
CA GLU A 173 -0.63 -14.91 -12.59
C GLU A 173 -0.99 -13.78 -11.61
N SER A 174 0.00 -13.24 -10.90
CA SER A 174 -0.23 -12.14 -9.95
C SER A 174 -0.55 -10.85 -10.69
N CYS A 175 -1.68 -10.24 -10.34
CA CYS A 175 -2.09 -8.96 -10.90
C CYS A 175 -1.13 -7.82 -10.55
N LEU A 176 -0.52 -7.88 -9.37
CA LEU A 176 0.46 -6.90 -8.96
C LEU A 176 1.73 -6.96 -9.82
N ILE A 177 2.19 -8.17 -10.15
CA ILE A 177 3.38 -8.37 -11.00
C ILE A 177 3.13 -7.82 -12.41
N GLU A 178 1.93 -8.04 -12.97
CA GLU A 178 1.54 -7.52 -14.28
C GLU A 178 1.61 -5.98 -14.33
N ILE A 179 0.93 -5.32 -13.39
CA ILE A 179 0.90 -3.86 -13.26
C ILE A 179 2.32 -3.30 -13.08
N PHE A 180 3.10 -3.88 -12.17
CA PHE A 180 4.43 -3.38 -11.88
C PHE A 180 5.40 -3.58 -13.06
N THR A 181 5.22 -4.64 -13.84
CA THR A 181 6.00 -4.88 -15.07
C THR A 181 5.80 -3.73 -16.06
N ASN A 182 4.56 -3.32 -16.33
CA ASN A 182 4.26 -2.23 -17.25
C ASN A 182 4.93 -0.91 -16.83
N VAL A 183 4.87 -0.59 -15.53
CA VAL A 183 5.49 0.63 -14.98
C VAL A 183 7.02 0.58 -15.07
N VAL A 184 7.64 -0.55 -14.72
CA VAL A 184 9.10 -0.72 -14.75
C VAL A 184 9.63 -0.70 -16.18
N GLU A 185 8.91 -1.28 -17.15
CA GLU A 185 9.27 -1.20 -18.58
C GLU A 185 9.17 0.23 -19.12
N PHE A 186 8.11 0.95 -18.77
CA PHE A 186 7.97 2.37 -19.10
C PHE A 186 9.14 3.20 -18.52
N ALA A 187 9.41 3.06 -17.22
CA ALA A 187 10.49 3.79 -16.56
C ALA A 187 11.85 3.46 -17.17
N LYS A 188 12.13 2.18 -17.47
CA LYS A 188 13.36 1.74 -18.14
C LYS A 188 13.54 2.39 -19.50
N LYS A 189 12.46 2.51 -20.27
CA LYS A 189 12.48 3.15 -21.59
C LYS A 189 12.76 4.64 -21.49
N GLU A 190 12.03 5.36 -20.64
CA GLU A 190 12.15 6.82 -20.53
C GLU A 190 13.48 7.27 -19.91
N THR A 191 14.08 6.42 -19.08
CA THR A 191 15.39 6.68 -18.45
C THR A 191 16.57 6.16 -19.26
N ASN A 192 16.31 5.48 -20.38
CA ASN A 192 17.33 4.72 -21.11
C ASN A 192 18.12 3.75 -20.19
N GLY A 193 17.42 3.14 -19.23
CA GLY A 193 17.99 2.23 -18.25
C GLY A 193 18.76 2.87 -17.10
N ASP A 194 18.64 4.18 -16.89
CA ASP A 194 19.18 4.84 -15.69
C ASP A 194 18.28 4.62 -14.48
N ILE A 195 18.82 3.92 -13.48
CA ILE A 195 18.12 3.56 -12.24
C ILE A 195 17.99 4.73 -11.26
N ASN A 196 18.66 5.87 -11.49
CA ASN A 196 18.59 7.04 -10.61
C ASN A 196 17.30 7.85 -10.73
N ALA A 197 16.35 7.40 -11.56
CA ALA A 197 15.04 8.00 -11.64
C ALA A 197 14.20 7.70 -10.40
N ALA A 198 13.29 8.61 -10.10
CA ALA A 198 12.33 8.51 -9.00
C ALA A 198 10.91 8.62 -9.54
N ILE A 199 9.96 7.95 -8.89
CA ILE A 199 8.54 8.10 -9.19
C ILE A 199 7.90 8.91 -8.04
N SER A 200 7.05 9.89 -8.36
CA SER A 200 6.28 10.63 -7.37
C SER A 200 5.44 9.68 -6.51
N LEU A 201 5.12 10.08 -5.27
CA LEU A 201 4.40 9.19 -4.35
C LEU A 201 3.01 8.83 -4.87
N ASP A 202 2.34 9.75 -5.58
CA ASP A 202 1.07 9.45 -6.23
C ASP A 202 1.22 8.45 -7.41
N GLY A 203 2.40 8.32 -8.01
CA GLY A 203 2.62 7.49 -9.19
C GLY A 203 2.36 8.17 -10.52
N LYS A 204 2.24 9.50 -10.54
CA LYS A 204 1.91 10.29 -11.74
C LYS A 204 3.12 10.75 -12.52
N THR A 205 4.25 10.93 -11.84
CA THR A 205 5.41 11.62 -12.39
C THR A 205 6.67 10.80 -12.23
N LEU A 206 7.39 10.59 -13.32
CA LEU A 206 8.75 10.08 -13.33
C LEU A 206 9.73 11.26 -13.35
N TYR A 207 10.56 11.37 -12.31
CA TYR A 207 11.68 12.30 -12.22
C TYR A 207 12.91 11.67 -12.85
N LEU A 208 13.40 12.28 -13.92
CA LEU A 208 14.58 11.82 -14.63
C LEU A 208 15.87 12.30 -13.94
N PRO A 209 17.00 11.60 -14.13
CA PRO A 209 18.28 11.97 -13.51
C PRO A 209 18.79 13.37 -13.86
N ASP A 210 18.37 13.92 -15.00
CA ASP A 210 18.72 15.27 -15.45
C ASP A 210 17.86 16.38 -14.81
N GLY A 211 16.92 15.99 -13.92
CA GLY A 211 15.99 16.89 -13.22
C GLY A 211 14.73 17.23 -14.02
N SER A 212 14.59 16.74 -15.25
CA SER A 212 13.34 16.84 -16.00
C SER A 212 12.31 15.81 -15.54
N THR A 213 11.05 16.00 -15.94
CA THR A 213 9.95 15.12 -15.54
C THR A 213 9.17 14.58 -16.73
N LYS A 214 8.58 13.40 -16.55
CA LYS A 214 7.67 12.74 -17.49
C LYS A 214 6.40 12.30 -16.77
N GLU A 215 5.25 12.54 -17.37
CA GLU A 215 3.99 11.96 -16.88
C GLU A 215 3.97 10.47 -17.18
N ILE A 216 3.61 9.66 -16.19
CA ILE A 216 3.42 8.23 -16.33
C ILE A 216 2.07 8.01 -17.04
N PRO A 217 2.04 7.32 -18.20
CA PRO A 217 0.80 7.10 -18.93
C PRO A 217 -0.22 6.38 -18.07
N LYS A 218 -1.45 6.90 -18.06
CA LYS A 218 -2.55 6.40 -17.23
C LYS A 218 -3.01 5.01 -17.66
N ASP A 219 -2.85 4.71 -18.94
CA ASP A 219 -3.20 3.46 -19.58
C ASP A 219 -2.23 2.31 -19.28
N LEU A 220 -1.08 2.57 -18.63
CA LEU A 220 -0.18 1.50 -18.18
C LEU A 220 -0.83 0.55 -17.17
N ASN A 221 -1.82 1.05 -16.44
CA ASN A 221 -2.55 0.30 -15.44
C ASN A 221 -3.98 0.04 -15.92
N CYS A 222 -4.15 -0.21 -17.22
CA CYS A 222 -5.44 -0.54 -17.79
C CYS A 222 -5.54 -2.01 -18.13
N GLY A 223 -6.50 -2.68 -17.49
CA GLY A 223 -6.70 -4.12 -17.66
C GLY A 223 -7.52 -4.71 -16.53
N GLU A 224 -7.85 -5.99 -16.70
CA GLU A 224 -8.65 -6.76 -15.76
C GLU A 224 -8.05 -6.74 -14.34
N CYS A 225 -6.72 -6.89 -14.24
CA CYS A 225 -6.02 -6.87 -12.97
C CYS A 225 -6.15 -5.56 -12.22
N TRP A 226 -6.04 -4.43 -12.94
CA TRP A 226 -6.28 -3.13 -12.35
C TRP A 226 -7.73 -2.98 -11.87
N THR A 227 -8.70 -3.32 -12.71
CA THR A 227 -10.12 -3.21 -12.36
C THR A 227 -10.45 -4.03 -11.11
N LYS A 228 -9.92 -5.26 -10.99
CA LYS A 228 -10.11 -6.09 -9.80
C LYS A 228 -9.47 -5.45 -8.56
N ILE A 229 -8.25 -4.94 -8.64
CA ILE A 229 -7.58 -4.25 -7.51
C ILE A 229 -8.35 -2.98 -7.12
N ALA A 230 -8.72 -2.14 -8.08
CA ALA A 230 -9.46 -0.91 -7.83
C ALA A 230 -10.79 -1.20 -7.12
N ASN A 231 -11.51 -2.26 -7.52
CA ASN A 231 -12.76 -2.68 -6.89
C ASN A 231 -12.59 -3.11 -5.42
N ILE A 232 -11.48 -3.77 -5.07
CA ILE A 232 -11.16 -4.11 -3.67
C ILE A 232 -11.08 -2.83 -2.83
N TYR A 233 -10.31 -1.84 -3.31
CA TYR A 233 -10.16 -0.56 -2.60
C TYR A 233 -11.45 0.25 -2.57
N LEU A 234 -12.18 0.36 -3.68
CA LEU A 234 -13.46 1.08 -3.74
C LEU A 234 -14.47 0.51 -2.75
N THR A 235 -14.60 -0.82 -2.70
CA THR A 235 -15.48 -1.51 -1.74
C THR A 235 -15.06 -1.18 -0.30
N TYR A 236 -13.77 -1.19 -0.01
CA TYR A 236 -13.25 -0.89 1.31
C TYR A 236 -13.52 0.57 1.72
N ILE A 237 -13.24 1.55 0.85
CA ILE A 237 -13.43 2.98 1.11
C ILE A 237 -14.93 3.32 1.26
N GLU A 238 -15.81 2.62 0.55
CA GLU A 238 -17.25 2.77 0.74
C GLU A 238 -17.72 2.30 2.12
N ALA A 239 -17.15 1.21 2.63
CA ALA A 239 -17.46 0.69 3.96
C ALA A 239 -16.78 1.47 5.09
N HIS A 240 -15.59 2.04 4.85
CA HIS A 240 -14.75 2.71 5.84
C HIS A 240 -14.32 4.09 5.34
N PRO A 241 -15.24 5.06 5.24
CA PRO A 241 -14.91 6.38 4.69
C PRO A 241 -13.88 7.10 5.56
N MET A 242 -12.89 7.72 4.91
CA MET A 242 -11.94 8.62 5.55
C MET A 242 -12.63 9.94 5.94
N ASP A 243 -12.08 10.62 6.95
CA ASP A 243 -12.48 12.00 7.25
C ASP A 243 -12.23 12.92 6.03
N GLU A 244 -13.18 13.81 5.74
CA GLU A 244 -13.17 14.65 4.53
C GLU A 244 -11.97 15.60 4.48
N GLN A 245 -11.57 16.16 5.63
CA GLN A 245 -10.42 17.05 5.69
C GLN A 245 -9.13 16.25 5.44
N LEU A 246 -9.05 15.05 6.01
CA LEU A 246 -7.89 14.17 5.80
C LEU A 246 -7.83 13.69 4.34
N GLU A 247 -8.95 13.29 3.74
CA GLU A 247 -9.02 12.93 2.32
C GLU A 247 -8.59 14.11 1.44
N THR A 248 -9.05 15.32 1.75
CA THR A 248 -8.67 16.54 1.04
C THR A 248 -7.19 16.83 1.16
N ASN A 249 -6.62 16.67 2.35
CA ASN A 249 -5.21 16.92 2.58
C ASN A 249 -4.29 15.94 1.85
N ILE A 250 -4.73 14.69 1.68
CA ILE A 250 -3.93 13.64 1.04
C ILE A 250 -4.13 13.64 -0.47
N PHE A 251 -5.37 13.74 -0.93
CA PHE A 251 -5.74 13.51 -2.33
C PHE A 251 -6.14 14.79 -3.07
N GLY A 252 -6.29 15.92 -2.37
CA GLY A 252 -6.64 17.20 -2.99
C GLY A 252 -8.15 17.44 -3.14
N GLY A 253 -9.00 16.56 -2.61
CA GLY A 253 -10.43 16.83 -2.44
C GLY A 253 -11.26 15.66 -1.93
N PRO A 254 -12.50 15.93 -1.47
CA PRO A 254 -13.46 14.89 -1.08
C PRO A 254 -13.82 14.00 -2.26
N GLY A 255 -13.81 12.68 -2.06
CA GLY A 255 -14.09 11.69 -3.09
C GLY A 255 -13.04 11.57 -4.19
N GLN A 256 -11.92 12.29 -4.11
CA GLN A 256 -10.88 12.27 -5.14
C GLN A 256 -10.26 10.87 -5.26
N MET A 257 -10.09 10.15 -4.15
CA MET A 257 -9.58 8.78 -4.16
C MET A 257 -10.51 7.85 -4.94
N LYS A 258 -11.83 7.99 -4.75
CA LYS A 258 -12.83 7.19 -5.48
C LYS A 258 -12.87 7.57 -6.96
N GLU A 259 -12.81 8.86 -7.28
CA GLU A 259 -12.73 9.34 -8.66
C GLU A 259 -11.52 8.73 -9.38
N GLU A 260 -10.36 8.69 -8.72
CA GLU A 260 -9.13 8.17 -9.31
C GLU A 260 -9.12 6.64 -9.45
N LEU A 261 -9.74 5.90 -8.52
CA LEU A 261 -9.90 4.44 -8.64
C LEU A 261 -10.99 4.02 -9.63
N SER A 262 -12.06 4.81 -9.73
CA SER A 262 -13.20 4.53 -10.63
C SER A 262 -12.98 5.06 -12.04
N ALA A 263 -11.91 5.85 -12.24
CA ALA A 263 -11.59 6.37 -13.53
C ALA A 263 -11.38 5.23 -14.51
N ALA A 264 -12.34 5.09 -15.41
CA ALA A 264 -12.24 4.15 -16.50
C ALA A 264 -10.96 4.45 -17.27
N CYS A 265 -10.25 3.38 -17.62
CA CYS A 265 -9.39 3.39 -18.77
C CYS A 265 -10.21 3.95 -19.93
N GLU A 266 -9.83 5.10 -20.46
CA GLU A 266 -10.37 5.51 -21.75
C GLU A 266 -10.00 4.39 -22.70
N ASP A 267 -11.01 3.62 -23.14
CA ASP A 267 -10.86 2.61 -24.18
C ASP A 267 -10.12 3.28 -25.33
N SER A 268 -8.84 2.96 -25.51
CA SER A 268 -8.08 3.35 -26.68
C SER A 268 -8.56 2.58 -27.93
N THR A 269 -9.63 1.80 -27.80
CA THR A 269 -10.40 1.21 -28.87
C THR A 269 -11.57 2.12 -29.25
N GLU A 270 -11.33 3.04 -30.19
CA GLU A 270 -12.24 3.10 -31.34
C GLU A 270 -12.16 1.73 -32.05
N ASP A 271 -12.85 0.71 -31.51
CA ASP A 271 -13.64 -0.25 -32.28
C ASP A 271 -14.18 -1.39 -31.40
N GLU A 272 -15.46 -1.66 -31.60
CA GLU A 272 -16.27 -2.83 -31.25
C GLU A 272 -16.74 -2.98 -29.78
N GLY A 273 -18.03 -2.65 -29.60
CA GLY A 273 -18.74 -2.66 -28.34
C GLY A 273 -18.81 -4.02 -27.65
N VAL A 274 -18.68 -3.98 -26.33
CA VAL A 274 -18.95 -5.10 -25.43
C VAL A 274 -20.05 -4.68 -24.47
N ASP A 275 -21.09 -5.52 -24.39
CA ASP A 275 -22.22 -5.37 -23.49
C ASP A 275 -21.77 -5.47 -22.03
N VAL A 276 -22.18 -4.48 -21.23
CA VAL A 276 -21.99 -4.46 -19.77
C VAL A 276 -22.80 -5.59 -19.13
N VAL A 277 -22.12 -6.52 -18.48
CA VAL A 277 -22.77 -7.55 -17.66
C VAL A 277 -23.13 -6.95 -16.29
N GLU A 278 -24.43 -6.72 -16.05
CA GLU A 278 -24.96 -6.44 -14.71
C GLU A 278 -24.73 -7.65 -13.79
N MET A 279 -23.81 -7.52 -12.82
CA MET A 279 -23.69 -8.47 -11.72
C MET A 279 -24.82 -8.24 -10.70
N LYS A 280 -25.82 -9.12 -10.71
CA LYS A 280 -26.84 -9.22 -9.67
C LYS A 280 -26.22 -9.77 -8.38
N ILE A 281 -26.14 -8.92 -7.36
CA ILE A 281 -25.80 -9.32 -5.99
C ILE A 281 -27.00 -10.09 -5.40
N GLU A 282 -26.94 -11.43 -5.39
CA GLU A 282 -27.87 -12.24 -4.61
C GLU A 282 -27.49 -12.21 -3.14
N LYS A 283 -28.30 -11.50 -2.33
CA LYS A 283 -28.29 -11.63 -0.87
C LYS A 283 -28.66 -13.05 -0.47
N ARG A 284 -27.67 -13.86 -0.06
CA ARG A 284 -27.94 -15.12 0.64
C ARG A 284 -28.58 -14.84 1.99
N GLY A 285 -29.88 -15.11 2.07
CA GLY A 285 -30.66 -15.07 3.29
C GLY A 285 -30.18 -16.10 4.31
N SER A 286 -30.08 -15.65 5.55
CA SER A 286 -29.90 -16.45 6.76
C SER A 286 -30.99 -17.53 6.87
N GLY A 287 -30.60 -18.78 6.62
CA GLY A 287 -31.40 -19.97 6.87
C GLY A 287 -31.02 -20.57 8.22
N GLY A 288 -31.84 -20.34 9.24
CA GLY A 288 -31.69 -20.97 10.54
C GLY A 288 -31.86 -22.48 10.47
N SER A 289 -31.02 -23.21 11.21
CA SER A 289 -31.29 -24.60 11.56
C SER A 289 -30.91 -24.85 13.03
N THR A 290 -31.94 -25.16 13.81
CA THR A 290 -31.85 -25.64 15.18
C THR A 290 -31.83 -27.17 15.16
N ARG A 291 -30.87 -27.81 15.85
CA ARG A 291 -31.14 -28.84 16.90
C ARG A 291 -29.88 -29.53 17.47
N LYS A 292 -29.79 -29.41 18.80
CA LYS A 292 -29.60 -30.43 19.86
C LYS A 292 -28.29 -31.25 19.97
N ASN A 293 -27.58 -30.91 21.04
CA ASN A 293 -27.10 -31.75 22.16
C ASN A 293 -26.65 -33.20 21.90
N GLY A 294 -25.36 -33.43 22.18
CA GLY A 294 -24.82 -34.70 22.69
C GLY A 294 -23.54 -34.43 23.49
N ARG A 295 -23.59 -34.62 24.83
CA ARG A 295 -22.44 -34.59 25.76
C ARG A 295 -21.65 -35.90 25.68
N MET A 296 -20.32 -35.84 25.75
CA MET A 296 -19.43 -36.52 26.73
C MET A 296 -17.96 -36.26 26.34
N LEU A 297 -17.13 -35.56 27.14
CA LEU A 297 -16.34 -36.00 28.30
C LEU A 297 -15.18 -36.97 27.99
N GLN A 298 -13.94 -36.46 27.95
CA GLN A 298 -12.72 -36.97 28.63
C GLN A 298 -11.46 -36.23 28.08
N ARG A 299 -10.78 -35.43 28.93
CA ARG A 299 -9.55 -35.73 29.70
C ARG A 299 -8.23 -35.71 28.91
N SER A 300 -7.44 -34.68 29.22
CA SER A 300 -6.02 -34.71 29.66
C SER A 300 -4.93 -35.27 28.73
N LEU A 301 -3.92 -34.41 28.45
CA LEU A 301 -2.45 -34.63 28.51
C LEU A 301 -1.79 -33.43 27.80
N LEU A 302 -1.21 -32.42 28.47
CA LEU A 302 0.09 -32.37 29.16
C LEU A 302 1.25 -33.07 28.44
N SER A 303 2.32 -32.26 28.25
CA SER A 303 3.76 -32.56 28.07
C SER A 303 4.30 -32.96 26.69
N ALA A 304 5.20 -32.11 26.14
CA ALA A 304 6.65 -32.37 25.92
C ALA A 304 7.25 -31.12 25.20
N ILE A 305 8.13 -30.30 25.79
CA ILE A 305 9.60 -30.48 25.95
C ILE A 305 10.26 -30.57 24.56
N TRP A 306 11.08 -29.64 24.05
CA TRP A 306 12.06 -28.70 24.62
C TRP A 306 11.80 -27.23 24.24
#